data_AF-A0A3A1YI57-F1
#
_entry.id   AF-A0A3A1YI57-F1
#
_cell.length_a   1.000
_cell.length_b   1.000
_cell.length_c   1.000
_cell.angle_alpha   90.00
_cell.angle_beta   90.00
_cell.angle_gamma   90.00
#
_symmetry.space_group_name_H-M   'P 1'
#
loop_
_entity.id
_entity.type
_entity.pdbx_description
1 polymer ?
#
loop_
_entity_poly.entity_id
_entity_poly.type
_entity_poly.pdbx_seq_one_letter_code
_entity_poly.pdbx_strand_id
1 'polypeptide(L)'
;MDYKQSPKEQPTVGTLFKDVYRQALTFEGYERRREYNLKIVISWGLTLIWFISAYFLSYFLLPFTTLGQEQASALALSLFNLVFAVIWLAYLFSNAALMVRRLHDSGLSGLYIFTFIVPLLGLFLLFYLCFRPSKRENNPYKTKPAYEYYIYDDEEWFKHAYGQRNNYSFHGDSRKHQ
;
A
#
# COMPACT_ATOMS: atom_id res chain seq x y z
N MET A 1 15.52 1.19 -31.20
CA MET A 1 16.35 1.40 -29.99
C MET A 1 16.37 0.09 -29.24
N ASP A 2 17.54 -0.44 -28.89
CA ASP A 2 17.61 -1.69 -28.11
C ASP A 2 17.11 -1.46 -26.69
N TYR A 3 15.94 -2.01 -26.40
CA TYR A 3 15.48 -2.19 -25.04
C TYR A 3 16.28 -3.33 -24.43
N LYS A 4 17.40 -2.99 -23.77
CA LYS A 4 18.19 -3.96 -22.98
C LYS A 4 17.25 -4.63 -21.99
N GLN A 5 17.01 -5.93 -22.19
CA GLN A 5 16.19 -6.72 -21.28
C GLN A 5 16.81 -6.64 -19.88
N SER A 6 16.11 -5.98 -18.95
CA SER A 6 16.44 -6.05 -17.54
C SER A 6 16.36 -7.52 -17.11
N PRO A 7 17.28 -8.03 -16.28
CA PRO A 7 17.14 -9.39 -15.74
C PRO A 7 15.77 -9.54 -15.07
N LYS A 8 15.12 -10.69 -15.26
CA LYS A 8 13.79 -11.02 -14.72
C LYS A 8 13.86 -11.37 -13.21
N GLU A 9 14.70 -10.68 -12.48
CA GLU A 9 14.90 -10.90 -11.04
C GLU A 9 13.75 -10.28 -10.25
N GLN A 10 13.45 -10.88 -9.09
CA GLN A 10 12.45 -10.34 -8.18
C GLN A 10 12.97 -9.05 -7.53
N PRO A 11 12.11 -8.06 -7.22
CA PRO A 11 12.51 -6.92 -6.43
C PRO A 11 12.95 -7.36 -5.02
N THR A 12 14.16 -7.00 -4.63
CA THR A 12 14.61 -7.09 -3.23
C THR A 12 13.74 -6.19 -2.36
N VAL A 13 13.44 -6.59 -1.12
CA VAL A 13 12.62 -5.82 -0.17
C VAL A 13 13.06 -4.35 -0.03
N GLY A 14 14.36 -4.06 -0.12
CA GLY A 14 14.88 -2.68 -0.11
C GLY A 14 14.46 -1.82 -1.30
N THR A 15 14.22 -2.40 -2.49
CA THR A 15 13.66 -1.67 -3.64
C THR A 15 12.18 -1.35 -3.43
N LEU A 16 11.43 -2.29 -2.84
CA LEU A 16 10.03 -2.07 -2.47
C LEU A 16 9.86 -0.90 -1.49
N PHE A 17 10.73 -0.82 -0.47
CA PHE A 17 10.76 0.34 0.45
C PHE A 17 11.09 1.66 -0.28
N LYS A 18 12.07 1.66 -1.20
CA LYS A 18 12.43 2.83 -2.00
C LYS A 18 11.25 3.32 -2.86
N ASP A 19 10.47 2.41 -3.41
CA ASP A 19 9.31 2.74 -4.23
C ASP A 19 8.08 3.18 -3.41
N VAL A 20 7.92 2.71 -2.17
CA VAL A 20 6.96 3.29 -1.21
C VAL A 20 7.20 4.79 -1.03
N TYR A 21 8.43 5.22 -0.75
CA TYR A 21 8.74 6.65 -0.59
C TYR A 21 8.57 7.44 -1.90
N ARG A 22 8.97 6.87 -3.03
CA ARG A 22 8.85 7.53 -4.35
C ARG A 22 7.42 7.68 -4.86
N GLN A 23 6.54 6.76 -4.49
CA GLN A 23 5.15 6.71 -4.97
C GLN A 23 4.13 7.10 -3.89
N ALA A 24 4.59 7.62 -2.74
CA ALA A 24 3.77 7.88 -1.56
C ALA A 24 2.57 8.81 -1.86
N LEU A 25 2.74 9.81 -2.71
CA LEU A 25 1.68 10.76 -3.07
C LEU A 25 1.21 10.61 -4.53
N THR A 26 1.54 9.49 -5.18
CA THR A 26 1.18 9.22 -6.58
C THR A 26 -0.06 8.34 -6.66
N PHE A 27 -1.16 8.90 -7.18
CA PHE A 27 -2.45 8.21 -7.36
C PHE A 27 -2.53 7.39 -8.66
N GLU A 28 -1.56 7.59 -9.55
CA GLU A 28 -1.38 6.82 -10.79
C GLU A 28 -0.19 5.87 -10.66
N GLY A 29 -0.31 4.67 -11.23
CA GLY A 29 0.72 3.64 -11.17
C GLY A 29 0.16 2.26 -10.81
N TYR A 30 0.81 1.22 -11.33
CA TYR A 30 0.49 -0.19 -11.07
C TYR A 30 0.91 -0.57 -9.65
N GLU A 31 0.08 -1.33 -8.93
CA GLU A 31 0.27 -1.66 -7.52
C GLU A 31 -0.13 -3.11 -7.25
N ARG A 32 0.84 -4.02 -7.39
CA ARG A 32 0.60 -5.46 -7.37
C ARG A 32 0.08 -5.93 -6.01
N ARG A 33 -0.89 -6.85 -6.01
CA ARG A 33 -1.52 -7.44 -4.80
C ARG A 33 -0.51 -7.86 -3.71
N ARG A 34 0.62 -8.47 -4.07
CA ARG A 34 1.68 -8.86 -3.10
C ARG A 34 2.29 -7.65 -2.39
N GLU A 35 2.53 -6.57 -3.12
CA GLU A 35 3.13 -5.36 -2.57
C GLU A 35 2.12 -4.52 -1.80
N TYR A 36 0.90 -4.37 -2.31
CA TYR A 36 -0.21 -3.81 -1.56
C TYR A 36 -0.35 -4.48 -0.19
N ASN A 37 -0.42 -5.81 -0.16
CA ASN A 37 -0.52 -6.57 1.09
C ASN A 37 0.70 -6.34 2.00
N LEU A 38 1.91 -6.32 1.46
CA LEU A 38 3.14 -6.04 2.23
C LEU A 38 3.14 -4.62 2.81
N LYS A 39 2.78 -3.61 2.01
CA LYS A 39 2.74 -2.19 2.38
C LYS A 39 1.68 -1.93 3.46
N ILE A 40 0.49 -2.54 3.33
CA ILE A 40 -0.56 -2.54 4.36
C ILE A 40 -0.07 -3.22 5.65
N VAL A 41 0.52 -4.42 5.58
CA VAL A 41 1.01 -5.14 6.77
C VAL A 41 2.13 -4.37 7.48
N ILE A 42 3.04 -3.71 6.75
CA ILE A 42 4.05 -2.82 7.34
C ILE A 42 3.37 -1.64 8.06
N SER A 43 2.36 -1.00 7.45
CA SER A 43 1.62 0.10 8.08
C SER A 43 0.89 -0.35 9.36
N TRP A 44 0.32 -1.56 9.37
CA TRP A 44 -0.33 -2.15 10.54
C TRP A 44 0.70 -2.57 11.61
N GLY A 45 1.89 -3.03 11.23
CA GLY A 45 2.99 -3.28 12.15
C GLY A 45 3.45 -2.00 12.86
N LEU A 46 3.63 -0.90 12.12
CA LEU A 46 3.98 0.42 12.68
C LEU A 46 2.86 0.97 13.59
N THR A 47 1.59 0.74 13.23
CA THR A 47 0.42 1.03 14.08
C THR A 47 0.53 0.37 15.44
N LEU A 48 0.79 -0.95 15.45
CA LEU A 48 0.89 -1.74 16.68
C LEU A 48 2.12 -1.35 17.51
N ILE A 49 3.25 -1.08 16.87
CA ILE A 49 4.47 -0.58 17.55
C ILE A 49 4.18 0.75 18.27
N TRP A 50 3.45 1.69 17.66
CA TRP A 50 3.04 2.92 18.33
C TRP A 50 2.14 2.65 19.54
N PHE A 51 1.07 1.87 19.40
CA PHE A 51 0.18 1.53 20.52
C PHE A 51 0.93 0.86 21.69
N ILE A 52 1.81 -0.09 21.38
CA ILE A 52 2.63 -0.79 22.38
C ILE A 52 3.60 0.17 23.06
N SER A 53 4.24 1.07 22.31
CA SER A 53 5.17 2.06 22.85
C SER A 53 4.46 3.13 23.70
N ALA A 54 3.27 3.58 23.29
CA ALA A 54 2.43 4.50 24.05
C ALA A 54 1.96 3.85 25.38
N TYR A 55 1.58 2.57 25.33
CA TYR A 55 1.26 1.78 26.51
C TYR A 55 2.46 1.70 27.46
N PHE A 56 3.62 1.22 27.01
CA PHE A 56 4.82 1.14 27.86
C PHE A 56 5.25 2.50 28.43
N LEU A 57 5.17 3.58 27.64
CA LEU A 57 5.44 4.94 28.11
C LEU A 57 4.45 5.38 29.20
N SER A 58 3.15 5.11 29.04
CA SER A 58 2.16 5.46 30.06
C SER A 58 2.42 4.76 31.40
N TYR A 59 2.75 3.46 31.39
CA TYR A 59 3.11 2.71 32.59
C TYR A 59 4.43 3.19 33.22
N PHE A 60 5.43 3.53 32.40
CA PHE A 60 6.69 4.12 32.87
C PHE A 60 6.48 5.48 33.56
N LEU A 61 5.48 6.26 33.12
CA LEU A 61 5.17 7.59 33.67
C LEU A 61 4.29 7.57 34.94
N LEU A 62 3.68 6.43 35.30
CA LEU A 62 2.81 6.32 36.49
C LEU A 62 3.49 6.74 37.81
N PRO A 63 4.72 6.29 38.15
CA PRO A 63 5.37 6.67 39.41
C PRO A 63 5.59 8.19 39.54
N PHE A 64 5.82 8.87 38.42
CA PHE A 64 6.02 10.32 38.36
C PHE A 64 4.71 11.08 38.62
N THR A 65 3.55 10.56 38.18
CA THR A 65 2.24 11.14 38.53
C THR A 65 1.98 11.05 40.04
N THR A 66 2.25 9.90 40.67
CA THR A 66 2.09 9.72 42.12
C THR A 66 3.07 10.55 42.97
N LEU A 67 4.14 11.08 42.36
CA LEU A 67 5.08 12.03 42.96
C LEU A 67 4.72 13.50 42.67
N GLY A 68 3.51 13.77 42.19
CA GLY A 68 3.01 15.12 41.90
C GLY A 68 3.53 15.75 40.60
N GLN A 69 4.27 15.00 39.77
CA GLN A 69 4.79 15.48 38.48
C GLN A 69 3.79 15.28 37.32
N GLU A 70 2.49 15.29 37.63
CA GLU A 70 1.39 15.00 36.71
C GLU A 70 1.48 15.80 35.40
N GLN A 71 1.74 17.11 35.50
CA GLN A 71 1.88 18.00 34.33
C GLN A 71 3.04 17.60 33.42
N ALA A 72 4.17 17.15 33.99
CA ALA A 72 5.35 16.73 33.22
C ALA A 72 5.10 15.39 32.52
N SER A 73 4.50 14.41 33.22
CA SER A 73 4.08 13.14 32.63
C SER A 73 3.04 13.33 31.51
N ALA A 74 2.03 14.18 31.72
CA ALA A 74 1.03 14.50 30.72
C ALA A 74 1.64 15.18 29.49
N LEU A 75 2.59 16.11 29.68
CA LEU A 75 3.30 16.76 28.58
C LEU A 75 4.18 15.76 27.81
N ALA A 76 4.93 14.89 28.49
CA ALA A 76 5.77 13.87 27.86
C ALA A 76 4.94 12.91 26.99
N LEU A 77 3.83 12.40 27.52
CA LEU A 77 2.91 11.53 26.78
C LEU A 77 2.22 12.26 25.62
N SER A 78 1.89 13.54 25.79
CA SER A 78 1.29 14.37 24.73
C SER A 78 2.27 14.64 23.58
N LEU A 79 3.52 15.00 23.89
CA LEU A 79 4.57 15.22 22.88
C LEU A 79 4.91 13.94 22.13
N PHE A 80 5.00 12.80 22.82
CA PHE A 80 5.17 11.49 22.19
C PHE A 80 4.06 11.20 21.17
N ASN A 81 2.80 11.35 21.58
CA ASN A 81 1.67 11.11 20.69
C ASN A 81 1.56 12.14 19.55
N LEU A 82 1.96 13.39 19.77
CA LEU A 82 2.02 14.41 18.72
C LEU A 82 3.02 14.07 17.61
N VAL A 83 4.24 13.64 17.98
CA VAL A 83 5.26 13.20 17.01
C VAL A 83 4.75 12.01 16.19
N PHE A 84 4.16 11.01 16.85
CA PHE A 84 3.57 9.87 16.16
C PHE A 84 2.36 10.25 15.29
N ALA A 85 1.53 11.21 15.70
CA ALA A 85 0.39 11.70 14.91
C ALA A 85 0.83 12.40 13.61
N VAL A 86 1.91 13.18 13.64
CA VAL A 86 2.49 13.81 12.44
C VAL A 86 3.04 12.76 11.46
N ILE A 87 3.75 11.75 11.97
CA ILE A 87 4.21 10.60 11.16
C ILE A 87 3.01 9.85 10.57
N TRP A 88 1.99 9.57 11.39
CA TRP A 88 0.74 8.93 10.97
C TRP A 88 0.01 9.67 9.85
N LEU A 89 -0.02 11.00 9.89
CA LEU A 89 -0.68 11.80 8.87
C LEU A 89 -0.01 11.62 7.49
N ALA A 90 1.32 11.54 7.43
CA ALA A 90 2.04 11.21 6.20
C ALA A 90 1.75 9.78 5.73
N TYR A 91 1.69 8.80 6.66
CA TYR A 91 1.29 7.43 6.34
C TYR A 91 -0.17 7.32 5.87
N LEU A 92 -1.09 8.16 6.37
CA LEU A 92 -2.49 8.17 5.97
C LEU A 92 -2.64 8.55 4.49
N PHE A 93 -1.99 9.63 4.05
CA PHE A 93 -1.97 10.01 2.63
C PHE A 93 -1.29 8.94 1.76
N SER A 94 -0.21 8.32 2.25
CA SER A 94 0.49 7.24 1.54
C SER A 94 -0.39 5.99 1.34
N ASN A 95 -1.10 5.55 2.38
CA ASN A 95 -2.06 4.45 2.29
C ASN A 95 -3.26 4.81 1.40
N ALA A 96 -3.70 6.08 1.39
CA ALA A 96 -4.78 6.53 0.52
C ALA A 96 -4.39 6.46 -0.98
N ALA A 97 -3.22 6.97 -1.36
CA ALA A 97 -2.71 6.88 -2.72
C ALA A 97 -2.48 5.42 -3.16
N LEU A 98 -1.95 4.59 -2.26
CA LEU A 98 -1.79 3.14 -2.43
C LEU A 98 -3.13 2.43 -2.71
N MET A 99 -4.16 2.75 -1.93
CA MET A 99 -5.50 2.16 -2.07
C MET A 99 -6.21 2.61 -3.35
N VAL A 100 -6.06 3.87 -3.77
CA VAL A 100 -6.55 4.37 -5.07
C VAL A 100 -5.90 3.62 -6.23
N ARG A 101 -4.57 3.42 -6.19
CA ARG A 101 -3.87 2.59 -7.20
C ARG A 101 -4.36 1.15 -7.20
N ARG A 102 -4.59 0.53 -6.04
CA ARG A 102 -5.13 -0.85 -5.95
C ARG A 102 -6.58 -0.96 -6.44
N LEU A 103 -7.41 0.07 -6.26
CA LEU A 103 -8.76 0.17 -6.84
C LEU A 103 -8.70 0.26 -8.37
N HIS A 104 -7.88 1.16 -8.90
CA HIS A 104 -7.62 1.33 -10.33
C HIS A 104 -7.10 0.03 -10.98
N ASP A 105 -6.14 -0.65 -10.37
CA ASP A 105 -5.66 -1.97 -10.81
C ASP A 105 -6.75 -3.06 -10.77
N SER A 106 -7.74 -2.93 -9.89
CA SER A 106 -8.91 -3.82 -9.81
C SER A 106 -10.02 -3.43 -10.79
N GLY A 107 -9.82 -2.40 -11.61
CA GLY A 107 -10.79 -1.87 -12.56
C GLY A 107 -11.98 -1.17 -11.91
N LEU A 108 -11.79 -0.64 -10.70
CA LEU A 108 -12.75 0.20 -9.98
C LEU A 108 -12.26 1.66 -9.95
N SER A 109 -13.16 2.61 -9.72
CA SER A 109 -12.80 4.02 -9.52
C SER A 109 -12.06 4.22 -8.18
N GLY A 110 -11.10 5.13 -8.14
CA GLY A 110 -10.48 5.58 -6.88
C GLY A 110 -11.48 6.13 -5.86
N LEU A 111 -12.66 6.60 -6.30
CA LEU A 111 -13.72 7.14 -5.43
C LEU A 111 -14.25 6.13 -4.40
N TYR A 112 -14.09 4.82 -4.62
CA TYR A 112 -14.44 3.81 -3.62
C TYR A 112 -13.62 3.94 -2.32
N ILE A 113 -12.54 4.73 -2.28
CA ILE A 113 -11.84 5.05 -1.04
C ILE A 113 -12.75 5.73 0.02
N PHE A 114 -13.77 6.49 -0.39
CA PHE A 114 -14.71 7.12 0.55
C PHE A 114 -15.55 6.11 1.34
N THR A 115 -15.56 4.83 0.94
CA THR A 115 -16.14 3.73 1.73
C THR A 115 -15.51 3.62 3.13
N PHE A 116 -14.27 4.09 3.32
CA PHE A 116 -13.60 4.14 4.63
C PHE A 116 -14.18 5.15 5.62
N ILE A 117 -15.09 6.04 5.19
CA ILE A 117 -15.88 6.89 6.11
C ILE A 117 -16.77 6.02 7.03
N VAL A 118 -17.17 4.82 6.57
CA VAL A 118 -17.89 3.83 7.37
C VAL A 118 -16.91 2.69 7.71
N PRO A 119 -16.38 2.59 8.95
CA PRO A 119 -15.23 1.72 9.25
C PRO A 119 -15.42 0.24 8.88
N LEU A 120 -16.62 -0.31 9.07
CA LEU A 120 -16.94 -1.69 8.69
C LEU A 120 -16.86 -1.90 7.17
N LEU A 121 -17.40 -0.98 6.37
CA LEU A 121 -17.36 -1.07 4.90
C LEU A 121 -15.94 -0.85 4.37
N GLY A 122 -15.18 0.07 4.97
CA GLY A 122 -13.74 0.25 4.69
C GLY A 122 -12.95 -1.04 4.93
N LEU A 123 -13.20 -1.73 6.05
CA LEU A 123 -12.57 -3.02 6.36
C LEU A 123 -12.91 -4.10 5.33
N PHE A 124 -14.19 -4.24 4.93
CA PHE A 124 -14.58 -5.16 3.86
C PHE A 124 -13.91 -4.83 2.53
N LEU A 125 -13.80 -3.54 2.17
CA LEU A 125 -13.10 -3.11 0.96
C LEU A 125 -11.59 -3.43 1.02
N LEU A 126 -10.96 -3.29 2.18
CA LEU A 126 -9.55 -3.63 2.40
C LEU A 126 -9.32 -5.13 2.15
N PHE A 127 -10.10 -6.01 2.78
CA PHE A 127 -10.02 -7.46 2.54
C PHE A 127 -10.27 -7.82 1.08
N TYR A 128 -11.28 -7.21 0.45
CA TYR A 128 -11.59 -7.41 -0.97
C TYR A 128 -10.39 -7.06 -1.87
N LEU A 129 -9.71 -5.93 -1.62
CA LEU A 129 -8.51 -5.52 -2.37
C LEU A 129 -7.28 -6.40 -2.09
N CYS A 130 -7.17 -6.96 -0.88
CA CYS A 130 -6.09 -7.87 -0.49
C CYS A 130 -6.14 -9.22 -1.22
N PHE A 131 -7.33 -9.71 -1.56
CA PHE A 131 -7.50 -10.99 -2.25
C PHE A 131 -7.69 -10.85 -3.77
N ARG A 132 -8.42 -9.83 -4.25
CA ARG A 132 -8.83 -9.71 -5.65
C ARG A 132 -7.63 -9.54 -6.62
N PRO A 133 -7.56 -10.31 -7.73
CA PRO A 133 -6.55 -10.11 -8.77
C PRO A 133 -6.77 -8.81 -9.55
N SER A 134 -5.73 -8.32 -10.25
CA SER A 134 -5.84 -7.15 -11.14
C SER A 134 -6.79 -7.41 -12.32
N LYS A 135 -7.58 -6.40 -12.73
CA LYS A 135 -8.39 -6.46 -13.94
C LYS A 135 -7.48 -6.23 -15.15
N ARG A 136 -7.22 -7.30 -15.91
CA ARG A 136 -6.26 -7.33 -17.02
C ARG A 136 -6.74 -6.62 -18.29
N GLU A 137 -7.98 -6.84 -18.67
CA GLU A 137 -8.57 -6.45 -19.95
C GLU A 137 -9.63 -5.36 -19.74
N ASN A 138 -9.75 -4.44 -20.69
CA ASN A 138 -10.71 -3.33 -20.65
C ASN A 138 -10.70 -2.58 -19.28
N ASN A 139 -9.50 -2.37 -18.74
CA ASN A 139 -9.28 -1.57 -17.54
C ASN A 139 -8.69 -0.20 -17.96
N PRO A 140 -9.46 0.90 -17.89
CA PRO A 140 -9.01 2.20 -18.36
C PRO A 140 -7.89 2.80 -17.51
N TYR A 141 -7.68 2.32 -16.28
CA TYR A 141 -6.67 2.88 -15.36
C TYR A 141 -5.34 2.12 -15.34
N LYS A 142 -5.20 1.07 -16.18
CA LYS A 142 -4.09 0.11 -16.10
C LYS A 142 -2.79 0.65 -16.72
N THR A 143 -1.98 1.30 -15.90
CA THR A 143 -0.62 1.75 -16.25
C THR A 143 0.38 0.60 -16.40
N LYS A 144 1.50 0.82 -17.10
CA LYS A 144 2.61 -0.14 -17.14
C LYS A 144 3.31 -0.24 -15.77
N PRO A 145 3.80 -1.42 -15.38
CA PRO A 145 4.56 -1.59 -14.15
C PRO A 145 5.96 -0.97 -14.19
N ALA A 146 6.51 -0.66 -13.02
CA ALA A 146 7.88 -0.19 -12.86
C ALA A 146 8.95 -1.28 -13.06
N TYR A 147 8.55 -2.56 -13.05
CA TYR A 147 9.42 -3.74 -13.14
C TYR A 147 8.78 -4.78 -14.09
N GLU A 148 9.54 -5.24 -15.08
CA GLU A 148 9.03 -6.14 -16.13
C GLU A 148 8.75 -7.56 -15.63
N TYR A 149 9.42 -7.96 -14.54
CA TYR A 149 9.24 -9.25 -13.87
C TYR A 149 7.77 -9.57 -13.55
N TYR A 150 6.91 -8.60 -13.17
CA TYR A 150 5.51 -8.95 -12.88
C TYR A 150 4.68 -9.24 -14.12
N ILE A 151 5.05 -8.70 -15.30
CA ILE A 151 4.35 -9.03 -16.55
C ILE A 151 4.54 -10.53 -16.81
N TYR A 152 5.79 -11.00 -16.65
CA TYR A 152 6.16 -12.40 -16.74
C TYR A 152 5.51 -13.28 -15.66
N ASP A 153 5.57 -12.87 -14.40
CA ASP A 153 5.10 -13.65 -13.25
C ASP A 153 3.56 -13.68 -13.13
N ASP A 154 2.85 -12.60 -13.49
CA ASP A 154 1.40 -12.67 -13.70
C ASP A 154 1.07 -13.59 -14.90
N GLU A 155 1.82 -13.47 -16.01
CA GLU A 155 1.62 -14.33 -17.18
C GLU A 155 1.74 -15.82 -16.82
N GLU A 156 2.76 -16.22 -16.06
CA GLU A 156 2.89 -17.60 -15.56
C GLU A 156 1.74 -17.99 -14.63
N TRP A 157 1.42 -17.19 -13.61
CA TRP A 157 0.33 -17.54 -12.68
C TRP A 157 -1.00 -17.78 -13.40
N PHE A 158 -1.37 -16.94 -14.36
CA PHE A 158 -2.60 -17.11 -15.14
C PHE A 158 -2.52 -18.24 -16.19
N LYS A 159 -1.35 -18.53 -16.78
CA LYS A 159 -1.16 -19.73 -17.63
C LYS A 159 -1.45 -21.00 -16.82
N HIS A 160 -0.98 -21.07 -15.57
CA HIS A 160 -1.25 -22.19 -14.67
C HIS A 160 -2.71 -22.22 -14.16
N ALA A 161 -3.29 -21.07 -13.79
CA ALA A 161 -4.62 -21.01 -13.19
C ALA A 161 -5.80 -21.09 -14.20
N TYR A 162 -5.58 -20.73 -15.47
CA TYR A 162 -6.65 -20.64 -16.50
C TYR A 162 -6.28 -21.22 -17.87
N GLY A 163 -5.05 -21.71 -18.07
CA GLY A 163 -4.63 -22.35 -19.33
C GLY A 163 -4.46 -21.41 -20.55
N GLN A 164 -4.60 -20.10 -20.38
CA GLN A 164 -4.58 -19.13 -21.48
C GLN A 164 -3.30 -18.28 -21.55
N ARG A 165 -2.86 -17.97 -22.78
CA ARG A 165 -1.94 -16.85 -23.05
C ARG A 165 -2.75 -15.57 -23.23
N ASN A 166 -2.89 -14.75 -22.19
CA ASN A 166 -3.57 -13.46 -22.31
C ASN A 166 -2.64 -12.38 -22.88
N ASN A 167 -3.17 -11.55 -23.77
CA ASN A 167 -2.47 -10.37 -24.27
C ASN A 167 -2.56 -9.23 -23.24
N TYR A 168 -1.41 -8.72 -22.77
CA TYR A 168 -1.37 -7.53 -21.93
C TYR A 168 -1.58 -6.26 -22.77
N SER A 169 -2.82 -5.75 -22.77
CA SER A 169 -3.09 -4.34 -23.04
C SER A 169 -2.79 -3.50 -21.80
N PHE A 170 -2.21 -2.31 -21.99
CA PHE A 170 -2.08 -1.26 -20.99
C PHE A 170 -2.71 0.03 -21.53
N HIS A 171 -3.09 0.98 -20.67
CA HIS A 171 -3.58 2.27 -21.14
C HIS A 171 -2.48 2.97 -21.97
N GLY A 172 -2.82 3.38 -23.19
CA GLY A 172 -1.86 3.95 -24.16
C GLY A 172 -0.96 2.94 -24.91
N ASP A 173 -1.06 1.62 -24.69
CA ASP A 173 -0.32 0.64 -25.50
C ASP A 173 -1.00 0.48 -26.86
N SER A 174 -0.49 1.17 -27.88
CA SER A 174 -1.09 1.28 -29.22
C SER A 174 -0.97 0.02 -30.10
N ARG A 175 -0.66 -1.13 -29.50
CA ARG A 175 -0.73 -2.45 -30.15
C ARG A 175 -2.19 -2.85 -30.36
N LYS A 176 -2.81 -2.26 -31.39
CA LYS A 176 -4.05 -2.75 -31.98
C LYS A 176 -3.89 -4.23 -32.34
N HIS A 177 -4.95 -5.01 -32.14
CA HIS A 177 -4.98 -6.40 -32.56
C HIS A 177 -4.80 -6.50 -34.09
N GLN A 178 -3.82 -7.31 -34.49
CA GLN A 178 -3.66 -7.95 -35.79
C GLN A 178 -3.45 -9.45 -35.51
#